data_AF-A0A2A9DTQ0-F1
#
_entry.id   AF-A0A2A9DTQ0-F1
#
_cell.length_a   1.000
_cell.length_b   1.000
_cell.length_c   1.000
_cell.angle_alpha   90.00
_cell.angle_beta   90.00
_cell.angle_gamma   90.00
#
_symmetry.space_group_name_H-M   'P 1'
#
loop_
_entity.id
_entity.type
_entity.pdbx_description
1 polymer ?
#
loop_
_entity_poly.entity_id
_entity_poly.type
_entity_poly.pdbx_seq_one_letter_code
_entity_poly.pdbx_strand_id
1 'polypeptide(L)'
;MTRNVTVPISGEAIALVPAGEPRGAFVYEKGRRTDTPRTNAQGQPLYAFDALAQLNGADLGTVRVSSPAEVLPTTGFGTVLVGEGAGLLTVRNTDGFDLAVSVQLDGVNPTTTSARRRGE
;
A
#
# COMPACT_ATOMS: atom_id res chain seq x y z
N MET A 1 -3.67 -24.62 5.05
CA MET A 1 -4.58 -23.83 5.93
C MET A 1 -4.15 -22.36 5.92
N THR A 2 -4.94 -21.45 5.34
CA THR A 2 -4.55 -20.03 5.25
C THR A 2 -4.74 -19.31 6.59
N ARG A 3 -3.64 -18.89 7.21
CA ARG A 3 -3.67 -17.96 8.34
C ARG A 3 -3.54 -16.55 7.80
N ASN A 4 -4.55 -15.71 8.09
CA ASN A 4 -4.49 -14.27 7.84
C ASN A 4 -4.20 -13.59 9.18
N VAL A 5 -3.09 -12.89 9.28
CA VAL A 5 -2.88 -11.91 10.35
C VAL A 5 -3.23 -10.55 9.76
N THR A 6 -3.92 -9.72 10.54
CA THR A 6 -4.27 -8.36 10.17
C THR A 6 -3.83 -7.46 11.31
N VAL A 7 -2.84 -6.60 11.04
CA VAL A 7 -2.33 -5.64 12.02
C VAL A 7 -2.78 -4.25 11.60
N PRO A 8 -3.49 -3.50 12.44
CA PRO A 8 -3.79 -2.11 12.15
C PRO A 8 -2.52 -1.26 12.27
N ILE A 9 -2.20 -0.51 11.23
CA ILE A 9 -1.14 0.50 11.26
C ILE A 9 -1.83 1.85 11.52
N SER A 10 -1.71 2.39 12.74
CA SER A 10 -2.37 3.64 13.13
C SER A 10 -1.35 4.69 13.55
N GLY A 11 -1.37 5.86 12.89
CA GLY A 11 -0.50 6.98 13.24
C GLY A 11 0.95 6.85 12.77
N GLU A 12 1.31 5.76 12.11
CA GLU A 12 2.64 5.53 11.55
C GLU A 12 2.63 5.73 10.03
N ALA A 13 3.53 6.59 9.54
CA ALA A 13 3.72 6.85 8.13
C ALA A 13 4.39 5.66 7.45
N ILE A 14 3.72 5.06 6.46
CA ILE A 14 4.34 4.02 5.61
C ILE A 14 5.04 4.71 4.45
N ALA A 15 6.36 4.57 4.38
CA ALA A 15 7.16 5.04 3.27
C ALA A 15 7.02 4.06 2.09
N LEU A 16 6.76 4.58 0.89
CA LEU A 16 6.47 3.82 -0.31
C LEU A 16 7.32 4.31 -1.48
N VAL A 17 7.91 3.36 -2.21
CA VAL A 17 8.50 3.57 -3.53
C VAL A 17 7.69 2.74 -4.53
N PRO A 18 6.84 3.37 -5.35
CA PRO A 18 6.01 2.66 -6.32
C PRO A 18 6.86 1.90 -7.34
N ALA A 19 6.44 0.67 -7.65
CA ALA A 19 7.01 -0.17 -8.71
C ALA A 19 6.16 -0.16 -10.00
N GLY A 20 5.04 0.57 -10.01
CA GLY A 20 4.17 0.70 -11.16
C GLY A 20 2.98 1.63 -10.90
N GLU A 21 2.21 1.90 -11.94
CA GLU A 21 1.03 2.77 -11.87
C GLU A 21 -0.17 2.08 -11.18
N PRO A 22 -1.04 2.84 -10.50
CA PRO A 22 -2.28 2.32 -9.94
C PRO A 22 -3.18 1.73 -11.01
N ARG A 23 -3.84 0.62 -10.66
CA ARG A 23 -4.85 -0.03 -11.50
C ARG A 23 -6.12 -0.20 -10.70
N GLY A 24 -7.28 -0.03 -11.34
CA GLY A 24 -8.57 -0.23 -10.67
C GLY A 24 -8.65 -1.59 -9.99
N ALA A 25 -9.05 -1.61 -8.72
CA ALA A 25 -9.27 -2.82 -7.95
C ALA A 25 -10.75 -3.21 -8.03
N PHE A 26 -11.04 -4.47 -8.38
CA PHE A 26 -12.40 -4.95 -8.61
C PHE A 26 -12.75 -6.09 -7.66
N VAL A 27 -14.04 -6.25 -7.36
CA VAL A 27 -14.54 -7.35 -6.53
C VAL A 27 -14.38 -8.67 -7.28
N TYR A 28 -13.96 -9.70 -6.57
CA TYR A 28 -13.89 -11.06 -7.10
C TYR A 28 -14.98 -11.91 -6.48
N GLU A 29 -15.83 -12.50 -7.32
CA GLU A 29 -16.89 -13.42 -6.90
C GLU A 29 -16.60 -14.80 -7.48
N LYS A 30 -16.57 -15.83 -6.63
CA LYS A 30 -16.27 -17.22 -7.03
C LYS A 30 -14.98 -17.34 -7.87
N GLY A 31 -13.97 -16.52 -7.56
CA GLY A 31 -12.68 -16.50 -8.26
C GLY A 31 -12.67 -15.73 -9.59
N ARG A 32 -13.78 -15.13 -10.01
CA ARG A 32 -13.85 -14.30 -11.22
C ARG A 32 -13.92 -12.82 -10.87
N ARG A 33 -13.16 -12.00 -11.59
CA ARG A 33 -13.25 -10.54 -11.51
C ARG A 33 -14.62 -10.08 -12.00
N THR A 34 -15.29 -9.25 -11.22
CA THR A 34 -16.52 -8.55 -11.62
C THR A 34 -16.18 -7.16 -12.16
N ASP A 35 -17.16 -6.47 -12.74
CA ASP A 35 -17.01 -5.06 -13.13
C ASP A 35 -17.29 -4.08 -11.97
N THR A 36 -17.61 -4.60 -10.78
CA THR A 36 -17.84 -3.79 -9.58
C THR A 36 -16.51 -3.37 -8.96
N PRO A 37 -16.24 -2.06 -8.83
CA PRO A 37 -15.03 -1.58 -8.17
C PRO A 37 -15.06 -1.95 -6.68
N ARG A 38 -13.90 -2.29 -6.13
CA ARG A 38 -13.73 -2.36 -4.68
C ARG A 38 -13.76 -0.95 -4.12
N THR A 39 -14.39 -0.79 -2.96
CA THR A 39 -14.46 0.49 -2.28
C THR A 39 -13.89 0.42 -0.86
N ASN A 40 -13.43 1.55 -0.34
CA ASN A 40 -13.09 1.69 1.09
C ASN A 40 -14.37 1.86 1.94
N ALA A 41 -14.21 2.02 3.25
CA ALA A 41 -15.33 2.19 4.18
C ALA A 41 -16.19 3.45 3.89
N GLN A 42 -15.62 4.43 3.18
CA GLN A 42 -16.26 5.67 2.77
C GLN A 42 -16.94 5.55 1.39
N GLY A 43 -16.88 4.37 0.74
CA GLY A 43 -17.48 4.14 -0.57
C GLY A 43 -16.66 4.64 -1.77
N GLN A 44 -15.41 5.09 -1.55
CA GLN A 44 -14.53 5.54 -2.62
C GLN A 44 -13.91 4.35 -3.35
N PRO A 45 -13.81 4.36 -4.69
CA PRO A 45 -13.17 3.29 -5.44
C PRO A 45 -11.70 3.17 -5.08
N LEU A 46 -11.21 1.93 -5.00
CA LEU A 46 -9.83 1.62 -4.69
C LEU A 46 -9.04 1.29 -5.97
N TYR A 47 -7.79 1.75 -5.97
CA TYR A 47 -6.79 1.48 -6.98
C TYR A 47 -5.59 0.82 -6.32
N ALA A 48 -5.02 -0.18 -6.98
CA ALA A 48 -3.95 -1.00 -6.44
C ALA A 48 -2.68 -0.92 -7.27
N PHE A 49 -1.54 -0.74 -6.61
CA PHE A 49 -0.20 -0.74 -7.19
C PHE A 49 0.74 -1.54 -6.29
N ASP A 50 1.85 -2.00 -6.84
CA ASP A 50 2.90 -2.63 -6.05
C ASP A 50 3.95 -1.57 -5.69
N ALA A 51 4.47 -1.63 -4.46
CA ALA A 51 5.48 -0.71 -3.97
C ALA A 51 6.46 -1.42 -3.05
N LEU A 52 7.71 -0.95 -3.00
CA LEU A 52 8.58 -1.23 -1.87
C LEU A 52 8.12 -0.40 -0.69
N ALA A 53 7.93 -1.02 0.48
CA ALA A 53 7.44 -0.34 1.67
C ALA A 53 8.39 -0.43 2.85
N GLN A 54 8.46 0.66 3.60
CA GLN A 54 9.13 0.75 4.89
C GLN A 54 8.15 1.27 5.95
N LEU A 55 8.15 0.62 7.11
CA LEU A 55 7.38 1.03 8.28
C LEU A 55 8.35 1.24 9.44
N ASN A 56 8.40 2.45 10.02
CA ASN A 56 9.32 2.81 11.10
C ASN A 56 10.80 2.46 10.80
N GLY A 57 11.23 2.54 9.54
CA GLY A 57 12.58 2.19 9.11
C GLY A 57 12.85 0.69 8.95
N ALA A 58 11.86 -0.18 9.21
CA ALA A 58 11.92 -1.59 8.88
C ALA A 58 11.40 -1.85 7.46
N ASP A 59 12.17 -2.62 6.67
CA ASP A 59 11.77 -3.04 5.33
C ASP A 59 10.66 -4.10 5.39
N LEU A 60 9.54 -3.82 4.72
CA LEU A 60 8.45 -4.78 4.53
C LEU A 60 8.56 -5.56 3.21
N GLY A 61 9.51 -5.18 2.35
CA GLY A 61 9.66 -5.70 1.00
C GLY A 61 8.61 -5.14 0.03
N THR A 62 8.30 -5.92 -1.00
CA THR A 62 7.26 -5.55 -1.98
C THR A 62 5.88 -5.82 -1.40
N VAL A 63 5.05 -4.79 -1.36
CA VAL A 63 3.67 -4.86 -0.86
C VAL A 63 2.69 -4.41 -1.93
N ARG A 64 1.50 -5.04 -1.94
CA ARG A 64 0.37 -4.55 -2.72
C ARG A 64 -0.32 -3.42 -1.94
N VAL A 65 -0.22 -2.19 -2.42
CA VAL A 65 -0.92 -1.04 -1.86
C VAL A 65 -2.29 -0.92 -2.52
N SER A 66 -3.33 -0.59 -1.75
CA SER A 66 -4.65 -0.20 -2.24
C SER A 66 -5.03 1.15 -1.64
N SER A 67 -5.40 2.13 -2.46
CA SER A 67 -5.77 3.48 -2.00
C SER A 67 -6.82 4.10 -2.94
N PRO A 68 -7.52 5.17 -2.53
CA PRO A 68 -8.43 5.87 -3.43
C PRO A 68 -7.71 6.70 -4.51
N ALA A 69 -6.38 6.75 -4.53
CA ALA A 69 -5.60 7.49 -5.52
C ALA A 69 -5.56 6.76 -6.88
N GLU A 70 -6.31 7.27 -7.86
CA GLU A 70 -6.30 6.79 -9.25
C GLU A 70 -4.96 7.05 -9.95
N VAL A 71 -4.33 8.18 -9.62
CA VAL A 71 -3.02 8.57 -10.15
C VAL A 71 -2.10 8.86 -8.98
N LEU A 72 -0.86 8.38 -9.04
CA LEU A 72 0.13 8.68 -8.00
C LEU A 72 0.64 10.12 -8.17
N PRO A 73 0.91 10.80 -7.04
CA PRO A 73 1.56 12.11 -7.09
C PRO A 73 2.87 12.00 -7.88
N THR A 74 3.12 12.94 -8.79
CA THR A 74 4.40 13.01 -9.50
C THR A 74 5.49 13.36 -8.50
N THR A 75 6.40 12.42 -8.28
CA THR A 75 7.52 12.57 -7.36
C THR A 75 8.81 12.85 -8.13
N GLY A 76 9.55 13.89 -7.73
CA GLY A 76 10.93 14.07 -8.18
C GLY A 76 11.83 12.95 -7.65
N PHE A 77 12.98 12.74 -8.29
CA PHE A 77 13.99 11.77 -7.82
C PHE A 77 14.32 11.98 -6.34
N GLY A 78 14.31 10.90 -5.54
CA GLY A 78 14.57 10.94 -4.10
C GLY A 78 13.38 11.34 -3.21
N THR A 79 12.18 11.50 -3.78
CA THR A 79 10.94 11.70 -3.00
C THR A 79 10.30 10.36 -2.69
N VAL A 80 9.84 10.19 -1.45
CA VAL A 80 9.14 8.97 -1.01
C VAL A 80 7.66 9.31 -0.85
N LEU A 81 6.79 8.40 -1.26
CA LEU A 81 5.36 8.55 -0.98
C LEU A 81 5.08 8.08 0.44
N VAL A 82 4.30 8.85 1.18
CA VAL A 82 3.87 8.48 2.52
C VAL A 82 2.38 8.13 2.46
N GLY A 83 2.08 6.90 2.89
CA GLY A 83 0.73 6.43 3.11
C GLY A 83 0.19 6.92 4.43
N GLU A 84 -1.01 7.50 4.40
CA GLU A 84 -1.81 7.81 5.60
C GLU A 84 -2.98 6.81 5.67
N GLY A 85 -3.22 6.26 6.86
CA GLY A 85 -4.41 5.45 7.13
C GLY A 85 -4.14 4.07 7.73
N ALA A 86 -5.24 3.37 8.01
CA ALA A 86 -5.23 2.05 8.63
C ALA A 86 -4.72 0.98 7.66
N GLY A 87 -3.41 0.77 7.65
CA GLY A 87 -2.80 -0.34 6.91
C GLY A 87 -3.29 -1.68 7.46
N LEU A 88 -3.91 -2.51 6.62
CA LEU A 88 -4.24 -3.90 6.94
C LEU A 88 -3.14 -4.80 6.37
N LEU A 89 -2.06 -5.00 7.14
CA LEU A 89 -1.02 -5.96 6.77
C LEU A 89 -1.65 -7.36 6.72
N THR A 90 -2.02 -7.84 5.54
CA THR A 90 -2.53 -9.20 5.38
C THR A 90 -1.37 -10.09 4.98
N VAL A 91 -0.94 -10.95 5.88
CA VAL A 91 -0.02 -12.04 5.57
C VAL A 91 -0.82 -13.27 5.18
N ARG A 92 -0.70 -13.74 3.95
CA ARG A 92 -1.27 -15.05 3.54
C ARG A 92 -0.15 -16.09 3.54
N ASN A 93 -0.42 -17.24 4.14
CA ASN A 93 0.35 -18.46 3.92
C ASN A 93 -0.53 -19.41 3.11
N THR A 94 -0.33 -19.45 1.79
CA THR A 94 -0.82 -20.54 0.93
C THR A 94 0.15 -21.70 1.06
N ASP A 95 -0.35 -22.95 1.06
CA ASP A 95 0.37 -24.20 1.36
C ASP A 95 1.59 -24.46 0.41
N GLY A 96 2.63 -23.62 0.51
CA GLY A 96 3.73 -23.53 -0.46
C GLY A 96 4.65 -22.30 -0.38
N PHE A 97 4.74 -21.56 0.73
CA PHE A 97 5.74 -20.51 1.04
C PHE A 97 5.52 -19.06 0.56
N ASP A 98 4.47 -18.75 -0.20
CA ASP A 98 4.27 -17.36 -0.65
C ASP A 98 3.66 -16.46 0.45
N LEU A 99 4.48 -15.55 0.97
CA LEU A 99 4.08 -14.47 1.86
C LEU A 99 3.55 -13.28 1.04
N ALA A 100 2.24 -13.21 0.83
CA ALA A 100 1.66 -11.99 0.26
C ALA A 100 1.47 -10.95 1.37
N VAL A 101 1.92 -9.72 1.13
CA VAL A 101 1.70 -8.55 2.01
C VAL A 101 0.89 -7.51 1.24
N SER A 102 -0.23 -7.07 1.82
CA SER A 102 -1.01 -5.95 1.29
C SER A 102 -1.20 -4.87 2.33
N VAL A 103 -1.40 -3.63 1.89
CA VAL A 103 -1.73 -2.48 2.74
C VAL A 103 -2.87 -1.72 2.07
N GLN A 104 -3.87 -1.32 2.86
CA GLN A 104 -4.89 -0.36 2.42
C GLN A 104 -4.59 0.98 3.07
N LEU A 105 -4.63 2.05 2.29
CA LEU A 105 -4.36 3.42 2.74
C LEU A 105 -5.54 4.31 2.38
N ASP A 106 -5.78 5.31 3.20
CA ASP A 106 -6.82 6.31 2.98
C ASP A 106 -6.32 7.42 2.03
N GLY A 107 -5.00 7.60 1.93
CA GLY A 107 -4.37 8.52 1.00
C GLY A 107 -2.88 8.23 0.79
N VAL A 108 -2.31 8.83 -0.26
CA VAL A 108 -0.89 8.74 -0.58
C VAL A 108 -0.37 10.14 -0.92
N ASN A 109 0.56 10.64 -0.12
CA ASN A 109 1.06 12.01 -0.22
C ASN A 109 2.57 12.02 -0.49
N PRO A 110 3.10 12.92 -1.34
CA PRO A 110 4.54 13.05 -1.51
C PRO A 110 5.16 13.71 -0.26
N THR A 111 6.22 13.11 0.28
CA THR A 111 7.03 13.73 1.32
C THR A 111 8.46 13.86 0.84
N THR A 112 9.01 15.07 0.91
CA THR A 112 10.43 15.29 0.70
C THR A 112 11.19 14.78 1.92
N THR A 113 12.02 13.76 1.75
CA THR A 113 13.03 13.40 2.75
C THR A 113 14.03 14.55 2.78
N SER A 114 13.74 15.57 3.58
CA SER A 114 14.75 16.56 3.95
C SER A 114 15.74 15.81 4.79
N ALA A 115 16.77 15.24 4.16
CA ALA A 115 18.00 14.92 4.84
C ALA A 115 18.42 16.22 5.52
N ARG A 116 18.15 16.33 6.83
CA ARG A 116 18.81 17.32 7.66
C ARG A 116 20.30 17.04 7.46
N ARG A 117 20.96 17.83 6.61
CA ARG A 117 22.37 18.16 6.81
C ARG A 117 22.43 18.79 8.21
N ARG A 118 22.57 17.94 9.23
CA ARG A 118 23.31 18.34 10.42
C ARG A 118 24.70 18.67 9.92
N GLY A 119 25.16 19.85 10.30
CA GLY A 119 26.28 20.52 9.68
C GLY A 119 27.57 19.72 9.68
N GLU A 120 28.43 20.12 8.75
CA GLU A 120 29.81 20.52 9.00
C GLU A 120 30.20 21.52 7.90
#